data_AF-A0A369S0M5-F1
#
_entry.id   AF-A0A369S0M5-F1
#
_cell.length_a   1.000
_cell.length_b   1.000
_cell.length_c   1.000
_cell.angle_alpha   90.00
_cell.angle_beta   90.00
_cell.angle_gamma   90.00
#
_symmetry.space_group_name_H-M   'P 1'
#
loop_
_entity.id
_entity.type
_entity.pdbx_description
1 polymer ?
#
loop_
_entity_poly.entity_id
_entity_poly.type
_entity_poly.pdbx_seq_one_letter_code
_entity_poly.pdbx_strand_id
1 'polypeptide(L)'
;MLRTILFFGAGGIWVACFSNGLRHHRLFRKPQTHVLYTLIGLAIGYQVHKYEENTTARYERMMRMKPYVTRMVQDISDKGQEN
;
A
#
# COMPACT_ATOMS: atom_id res chain seq x y z
N MET A 1 -5.78 -3.21 7.12
CA MET A 1 -5.36 -3.40 8.53
C MET A 1 -5.00 -4.85 8.88
N LEU A 2 -5.93 -5.73 9.33
CA LEU A 2 -5.54 -7.05 9.86
C LEU A 2 -4.87 -7.99 8.84
N ARG A 3 -5.41 -8.07 7.61
CA ARG A 3 -4.84 -8.88 6.52
C ARG A 3 -3.44 -8.41 6.11
N THR A 4 -3.22 -7.10 6.00
CA THR A 4 -1.93 -6.52 5.65
C THR A 4 -0.90 -6.77 6.74
N ILE A 5 -1.27 -6.59 8.01
CA ILE A 5 -0.40 -6.86 9.15
C ILE A 5 -0.03 -8.36 9.23
N LEU A 6 -0.98 -9.26 9.01
CA LEU A 6 -0.72 -10.71 8.96
C LEU A 6 0.21 -11.06 7.79
N PHE A 7 0.02 -10.46 6.62
CA PHE A 7 0.85 -10.75 5.44
C PHE A 7 2.29 -10.25 5.60
N PHE A 8 2.48 -9.02 6.11
CA PHE A 8 3.81 -8.47 6.38
C PHE A 8 4.47 -9.11 7.61
N GLY A 9 3.70 -9.50 8.63
CA GLY A 9 4.20 -10.27 9.77
C GLY A 9 4.69 -11.66 9.35
N ALA A 10 3.90 -12.39 8.56
CA ALA A 10 4.29 -13.68 7.99
C ALA A 10 5.50 -13.55 7.04
N GLY A 11 5.54 -12.49 6.22
CA GLY A 11 6.67 -12.17 5.36
C GLY A 11 7.95 -11.85 6.15
N GLY A 12 7.85 -11.12 7.26
CA GLY A 12 8.98 -10.84 8.15
C GLY A 12 9.56 -12.08 8.80
N ILE A 13 8.69 -13.00 9.24
CA ILE A 13 9.09 -14.31 9.78
C ILE A 13 9.75 -15.16 8.68
N TRP A 14 9.21 -15.16 7.46
CA TRP A 14 9.80 -15.87 6.32
C TRP A 14 11.19 -15.34 5.96
N VAL A 15 11.35 -14.02 5.86
CA VAL A 15 12.63 -13.36 5.55
C VAL A 15 13.67 -13.66 6.61
N ALA A 16 13.28 -13.69 7.88
CA ALA A 16 14.19 -14.00 8.96
C ALA A 16 14.60 -15.48 9.01
N CYS A 17 13.68 -16.40 8.67
CA CYS A 17 14.00 -17.81 8.42
C CYS A 17 14.95 -17.98 7.23
N PHE A 18 14.71 -17.25 6.13
CA PHE A 18 15.54 -17.30 4.92
C PHE A 18 16.95 -16.73 5.17
N SER A 19 17.05 -15.63 5.92
CA SER A 19 18.33 -15.00 6.29
C SER A 19 19.19 -15.92 7.16
N ASN A 20 18.57 -16.67 8.08
CA ASN A 20 19.29 -17.68 8.88
C ASN A 20 19.68 -18.92 8.06
N GLY A 21 18.87 -19.29 7.06
CA GLY A 21 19.20 -20.34 6.08
C GLY A 21 20.44 -19.99 5.25
N LEU A 22 20.53 -18.76 4.75
CA LEU A 22 21.67 -18.27 3.96
C LEU A 22 22.98 -18.18 4.74
N ARG A 23 22.91 -17.98 6.06
CA ARG A 23 24.10 -17.83 6.94
C ARG A 23 24.54 -19.14 7.61
N HIS A 24 23.97 -20.29 7.22
CA HIS A 24 24.27 -21.60 7.83
C HIS A 24 24.21 -21.60 9.36
N HIS A 25 23.34 -20.77 9.95
CA HIS A 25 23.15 -20.71 11.41
C HIS A 25 21.89 -21.47 11.80
N ARG A 26 21.91 -22.17 12.95
CA ARG A 26 20.72 -22.81 13.52
C ARG A 26 19.57 -21.78 13.57
N LEU A 27 18.44 -22.13 12.93
CA LEU A 27 17.29 -21.26 12.60
C LEU A 27 16.78 -20.38 13.76
N PHE A 28 16.97 -20.79 15.01
CA PHE A 28 16.45 -20.13 16.21
C PHE A 28 17.51 -19.51 17.14
N ARG A 29 18.79 -19.48 16.76
CA ARG A 29 19.85 -19.11 17.71
C ARG A 29 19.89 -17.60 18.04
N LYS A 30 19.36 -16.74 17.18
CA LYS A 30 19.30 -15.27 17.41
C LYS A 30 17.87 -14.75 17.25
N PRO A 31 17.05 -14.72 18.31
CA PRO A 31 15.67 -14.18 18.26
C PRO A 31 15.64 -12.68 17.98
N GLN A 32 16.69 -11.94 18.35
CA GLN A 32 16.78 -10.49 18.13
C GLN A 32 16.69 -10.11 16.64
N THR A 33 17.31 -10.88 15.75
CA THR A 33 17.24 -10.61 14.30
C THR A 33 15.85 -10.87 13.74
N HIS A 34 15.14 -11.88 14.24
CA HIS A 34 13.76 -12.17 13.85
C HIS A 34 12.81 -11.02 14.19
N VAL A 35 12.93 -10.49 15.42
CA VAL A 35 12.14 -9.34 15.90
C VAL A 35 12.46 -8.08 15.08
N LEU A 36 13.73 -7.86 14.74
CA LEU A 36 14.15 -6.68 13.99
C LEU A 36 13.62 -6.70 12.54
N TYR A 37 13.66 -7.86 11.87
CA TYR A 37 13.07 -8.01 10.53
C TYR A 37 11.55 -7.92 10.51
N THR A 38 10.87 -8.48 11.52
CA THR A 38 9.41 -8.31 11.64
C THR A 38 9.03 -6.87 11.92
N LEU A 39 9.78 -6.14 12.76
CA LEU A 39 9.57 -4.71 12.99
C LEU A 39 9.77 -3.88 11.72
N ILE A 40 10.82 -4.15 10.94
CA ILE A 40 11.06 -3.46 9.67
C ILE A 40 9.92 -3.75 8.67
N GLY A 41 9.51 -5.02 8.53
CA GLY A 41 8.39 -5.40 7.67
C GLY A 41 7.08 -4.73 8.08
N LEU A 42 6.81 -4.64 9.38
CA LEU A 42 5.65 -3.96 9.93
C LEU A 42 5.70 -2.45 9.67
N ALA A 43 6.86 -1.81 9.86
CA ALA A 43 7.04 -0.38 9.64
C ALA A 43 6.85 0.00 8.16
N ILE A 44 7.40 -0.80 7.24
CA ILE A 44 7.20 -0.62 5.80
C ILE A 44 5.72 -0.85 5.44
N GLY A 45 5.11 -1.92 5.93
CA GLY A 45 3.69 -2.21 5.69
C GLY A 45 2.77 -1.08 6.17
N TYR A 46 3.07 -0.46 7.32
CA TYR A 46 2.31 0.69 7.84
C TYR A 46 2.44 1.92 6.93
N GLN A 47 3.65 2.23 6.48
CA GLN A 47 3.91 3.33 5.53
C GLN A 47 3.17 3.13 4.21
N VAL A 48 3.27 1.93 3.62
CA VAL A 48 2.59 1.59 2.37
C VAL A 48 1.07 1.70 2.52
N HIS A 49 0.51 1.21 3.61
CA HIS A 49 -0.93 1.27 3.83
C HIS A 49 -1.44 2.71 3.99
N LYS A 50 -0.69 3.55 4.72
CA LYS A 50 -0.98 4.98 4.82
C LYS A 50 -0.92 5.67 3.45
N TYR A 51 -0.02 5.21 2.58
CA TYR A 51 0.07 5.69 1.20
C TYR A 51 -1.15 5.23 0.37
N GLU A 52 -1.55 3.97 0.48
CA GLU A 52 -2.75 3.44 -0.19
C GLU A 52 -4.01 4.19 0.20
N GLU A 53 -4.24 4.47 1.48
CA GLU A 53 -5.41 5.22 1.96
C GLU A 53 -5.44 6.64 1.35
N ASN A 54 -4.30 7.33 1.33
CA ASN A 54 -4.20 8.65 0.71
C ASN A 54 -4.43 8.62 -0.81
N THR A 55 -3.92 7.59 -1.48
CA THR A 55 -4.06 7.45 -2.94
C THR A 55 -5.50 7.13 -3.31
N THR A 56 -6.14 6.25 -2.55
CA THR A 56 -7.55 5.88 -2.73
C THR A 56 -8.47 7.08 -2.53
N ALA A 57 -8.24 7.87 -1.47
CA ALA A 57 -9.01 9.10 -1.23
C ALA A 57 -8.83 10.15 -2.35
N ARG A 58 -7.62 10.27 -2.91
CA ARG A 58 -7.38 11.15 -4.07
C ARG A 58 -8.07 10.62 -5.33
N TYR A 59 -8.04 9.32 -5.57
CA TYR A 59 -8.69 8.69 -6.72
C TYR A 59 -10.22 8.84 -6.66
N GLU A 60 -10.80 8.68 -5.47
CA GLU A 60 -12.23 8.85 -5.26
C GLU A 60 -12.68 10.31 -5.53
N ARG A 61 -11.90 11.30 -5.10
CA ARG A 61 -12.16 12.72 -5.44
C ARG A 61 -12.10 12.96 -6.95
N MET A 62 -11.11 12.40 -7.64
CA MET A 62 -10.99 12.52 -9.09
C MET A 62 -12.15 11.84 -9.83
N MET A 63 -12.57 10.65 -9.39
CA MET A 63 -13.71 9.95 -9.98
C MET A 63 -15.04 10.67 -9.76
N ARG A 64 -15.24 11.34 -8.61
CA ARG A 64 -16.44 12.16 -8.37
C ARG A 64 -16.47 13.44 -9.22
N MET A 65 -15.31 14.02 -9.54
CA MET A 65 -15.23 15.17 -10.45
C MET A 65 -15.40 14.79 -11.91
N LYS A 66 -15.03 13.56 -12.31
CA LYS A 66 -15.13 13.09 -13.70
C LYS A 66 -16.51 13.30 -14.34
N PRO A 67 -17.66 12.90 -13.74
CA PRO A 67 -18.97 13.14 -14.34
C PRO A 67 -19.37 14.63 -14.37
N TYR A 68 -18.90 15.44 -13.43
CA TYR A 68 -19.14 16.89 -13.41
C TYR A 68 -18.39 17.61 -14.53
N VAL A 69 -17.11 17.27 -14.73
CA VAL A 69 -16.29 17.83 -15.80
C VAL A 69 -16.82 17.42 -17.16
N THR A 70 -17.25 16.16 -17.34
CA THR A 70 -17.86 15.71 -18.60
C THR A 70 -19.13 16.49 -18.93
N ARG A 71 -20.02 16.72 -17.95
CA ARG A 71 -21.23 17.52 -18.17
C ARG A 71 -20.94 18.99 -18.49
N MET A 72 -19.99 19.62 -17.81
CA MET A 72 -19.58 21.00 -18.13
C MET A 72 -19.01 21.12 -19.54
N VAL A 73 -18.16 20.17 -19.97
CA VAL A 73 -17.60 20.18 -21.33
C VAL A 73 -18.72 20.04 -22.36
N GLN A 74 -19.74 19.23 -22.06
CA GLN A 74 -20.89 19.04 -22.92
C GLN A 74 -21.77 20.30 -23.01
N ASP A 75 -22.08 20.93 -21.86
CA ASP A 75 -22.81 22.22 -21.82
C ASP A 75 -22.08 23.35 -22.56
N ILE A 76 -20.74 23.38 -22.52
CA ILE A 76 -19.93 24.36 -23.26
C ILE A 76 -19.96 24.07 -24.76
N SER A 77 -19.90 22.79 -25.15
CA SER A 77 -20.00 22.37 -26.56
C SER A 77 -21.36 22.73 -27.16
N ASP A 78 -22.44 22.50 -26.41
CA ASP A 78 -23.81 22.75 -26.88
C ASP A 78 -24.08 24.26 -27.03
N LYS A 79 -23.59 25.09 -26.10
CA LYS A 79 -23.69 26.56 -26.19
C LYS A 79 -22.80 27.17 -27.29
N GLY A 80 -21.74 26.48 -27.69
CA GLY A 80 -20.88 26.90 -28.80
C GLY A 80 -21.46 26.63 -30.19
N GLN A 81 -22.50 25.81 -30.29
CA GLN A 81 -23.21 25.51 -31.55
C GLN A 81 -24.42 26.43 -31.79
N GLU A 82 -24.88 27.17 -30.77
CA GLU A 82 -26.02 28.09 -30.86
C GLU A 82 -25.65 29.54 -31.24
N ASN A 83 -24.36 29.84 -31.46
CA ASN A 83 -23.87 31.12 -32.01
C ASN A 83 -23.24 30.91 -33.40
#